data_AF-W7DQ90-F1
#
_entry.id   AF-W7DQ90-F1
#
_cell.length_a   1.000
_cell.length_b   1.000
_cell.length_c   1.000
_cell.angle_alpha   90.00
_cell.angle_beta   90.00
_cell.angle_gamma   90.00
#
_symmetry.space_group_name_H-M   'P 1'
#
loop_
_entity.id
_entity.type
_entity.pdbx_description
1 polymer ?
#
loop_
_entity_poly.entity_id
_entity_poly.type
_entity_poly.pdbx_seq_one_letter_code
_entity_poly.pdbx_strand_id
1 'polypeptide(L)'
;MKVATFNLCCDVAKDGDIAWSVRLPLIKRIIHEEAFDVFGAQELVPHQLRDLNMESPYAHYSLFRDGGGTGEAISIFYLKSRFDLLETGHFWLSETEHIPSFYKDAAFPRTCIWVKLLDTQTGNSFYVYNTHFDHISSEARTYSAELLQKKLTTRCTANFAWGLQFHTSV
;
A
#
# COMPACT_ATOMS: atom_id res chain seq x y z
N MET A 1 14.45 11.16 -4.15
CA MET A 1 13.11 10.53 -4.11
C MET A 1 12.48 10.88 -2.77
N LYS A 2 11.32 11.52 -2.75
CA LYS A 2 10.54 11.84 -1.53
C LYS A 2 9.44 10.81 -1.34
N VAL A 3 9.47 10.09 -0.23
CA VAL A 3 8.48 9.06 0.10
C VAL A 3 7.76 9.44 1.39
N ALA A 4 6.45 9.20 1.44
CA ALA A 4 5.65 9.46 2.64
C ALA A 4 4.72 8.28 2.98
N THR A 5 4.30 8.22 4.24
CA THR A 5 3.16 7.43 4.69
C THR A 5 2.19 8.37 5.38
N PHE A 6 0.89 8.23 5.09
CA PHE A 6 -0.11 9.16 5.55
C PHE A 6 -1.43 8.44 5.83
N ASN A 7 -1.75 8.22 7.11
CA ASN A 7 -3.08 7.77 7.49
C ASN A 7 -4.03 8.95 7.33
N LEU A 8 -5.02 8.82 6.46
CA LEU A 8 -5.90 9.91 6.06
C LEU A 8 -7.19 9.96 6.87
N CYS A 9 -7.34 9.08 7.86
CA CYS A 9 -8.49 8.95 8.75
C CYS A 9 -9.81 8.72 7.98
N CYS A 10 -10.43 7.58 8.26
CA CYS A 10 -11.69 7.20 7.64
C CYS A 10 -12.78 8.27 7.85
N ASP A 11 -13.60 8.49 6.83
CA ASP A 11 -14.69 9.45 6.90
C ASP A 11 -15.86 8.88 7.73
N VAL A 12 -15.75 9.02 9.04
CA VAL A 12 -16.76 8.59 10.02
C VAL A 12 -17.70 9.70 10.45
N ALA A 13 -17.27 10.96 10.30
CA ALA A 13 -18.03 12.15 10.69
C ALA A 13 -18.52 12.88 9.44
N LYS A 14 -19.85 13.03 9.32
CA LYS A 14 -20.46 13.69 8.16
C LYS A 14 -20.35 15.22 8.19
N ASP A 15 -20.21 15.79 9.39
CA ASP A 15 -20.21 17.24 9.64
C ASP A 15 -19.09 17.65 10.62
N GLY A 16 -18.74 18.95 10.62
CA GLY A 16 -17.77 19.56 11.53
C GLY A 16 -16.33 19.61 11.00
N ASP A 17 -15.42 20.14 11.81
CA ASP A 17 -14.03 20.45 11.40
C ASP A 17 -13.18 19.22 11.04
N ILE A 18 -13.65 18.03 11.39
CA ILE A 18 -13.01 16.74 11.09
C ILE A 18 -13.64 16.01 9.89
N ALA A 19 -14.70 16.56 9.28
CA ALA A 19 -15.34 15.95 8.13
C ALA A 19 -14.38 15.86 6.95
N TRP A 20 -14.50 14.81 6.12
CA TRP A 20 -13.62 14.64 4.96
C TRP A 20 -13.65 15.82 3.99
N SER A 21 -14.82 16.43 3.77
CA SER A 21 -14.97 17.59 2.88
C SER A 21 -14.13 18.80 3.32
N VAL A 22 -13.92 18.97 4.64
CA VAL A 22 -13.07 20.02 5.21
C VAL A 22 -11.59 19.65 5.11
N ARG A 23 -11.26 18.38 5.33
CA ARG A 23 -9.87 17.88 5.35
C ARG A 23 -9.28 17.70 3.95
N LEU A 24 -10.08 17.31 2.96
CA LEU A 24 -9.62 16.95 1.62
C LEU A 24 -8.80 18.07 0.94
N PRO A 25 -9.22 19.35 0.92
CA PRO A 25 -8.40 20.41 0.34
C PRO A 25 -7.03 20.57 1.03
N LEU A 26 -6.99 20.43 2.36
CA LEU A 26 -5.75 20.51 3.13
C LEU A 26 -4.83 19.32 2.84
N ILE A 27 -5.39 18.11 2.75
CA ILE A 27 -4.65 16.89 2.40
C ILE A 27 -4.06 17.02 1.00
N LYS A 28 -4.86 17.45 0.00
CA LYS A 28 -4.36 17.69 -1.37
C LYS A 28 -3.27 18.76 -1.39
N ARG A 29 -3.41 19.82 -0.61
CA ARG A 29 -2.39 20.86 -0.49
C ARG A 29 -1.09 20.30 0.07
N ILE A 30 -1.13 19.54 1.17
CA ILE A 30 0.07 18.90 1.75
C ILE A 30 0.77 18.01 0.74
N ILE A 31 0.02 17.12 0.05
CA ILE A 31 0.60 16.21 -0.95
C ILE A 31 1.30 16.99 -2.07
N HIS A 32 0.68 18.09 -2.53
CA HIS A 32 1.23 18.95 -3.58
C HIS A 32 2.45 19.75 -3.12
N GLU A 33 2.36 20.45 -1.98
CA GLU A 33 3.43 21.32 -1.45
C GLU A 33 4.67 20.51 -1.06
N GLU A 34 4.48 19.33 -0.46
CA GLU A 34 5.60 18.45 -0.12
C GLU A 34 6.20 17.76 -1.35
N ALA A 35 5.45 17.71 -2.46
CA ALA A 35 5.83 17.12 -3.73
C ALA A 35 6.33 15.66 -3.57
N PHE A 36 5.50 14.80 -2.98
CA PHE A 36 5.84 13.38 -2.81
C PHE A 36 6.03 12.69 -4.16
N ASP A 37 7.07 11.87 -4.30
CA ASP A 37 7.26 11.02 -5.48
C ASP A 37 6.37 9.77 -5.39
N VAL A 38 6.31 9.19 -4.19
CA VAL A 38 5.49 8.03 -3.83
C VAL A 38 4.93 8.23 -2.42
N PHE A 39 3.68 7.88 -2.18
CA PHE A 39 3.16 7.84 -0.81
C PHE A 39 2.18 6.70 -0.57
N GLY A 40 2.24 6.13 0.63
CA GLY A 40 1.26 5.18 1.14
C GLY A 40 0.14 5.92 1.88
N ALA A 41 -1.11 5.59 1.59
CA ALA A 41 -2.27 6.09 2.32
C ALA A 41 -3.01 4.95 3.02
N GLN A 42 -3.56 5.22 4.21
CA GLN A 42 -4.39 4.28 4.97
C GLN A 42 -5.74 4.90 5.34
N GLU A 43 -6.71 4.04 5.68
CA GLU A 43 -8.07 4.38 6.12
C GLU A 43 -8.94 5.08 5.06
N LEU A 44 -8.75 4.79 3.78
CA LEU A 44 -9.58 5.38 2.72
C LEU A 44 -10.85 4.57 2.52
N VAL A 45 -12.02 5.13 2.84
CA VAL A 45 -13.29 4.53 2.39
C VAL A 45 -13.54 4.86 0.89
N PRO A 46 -14.49 4.19 0.20
CA PRO A 46 -14.59 4.26 -1.27
C PRO A 46 -14.70 5.67 -1.86
N HIS A 47 -15.45 6.58 -1.24
CA HIS A 47 -15.55 7.95 -1.74
C HIS A 47 -14.26 8.74 -1.51
N GLN A 48 -13.57 8.57 -0.39
CA GLN A 48 -12.30 9.26 -0.12
C GLN A 48 -11.22 8.89 -1.14
N LEU A 49 -11.14 7.60 -1.52
CA LEU A 49 -10.23 7.16 -2.57
C LEU A 49 -10.55 7.82 -3.92
N ARG A 50 -11.84 7.85 -4.29
CA ARG A 50 -12.29 8.54 -5.51
C ARG A 50 -11.92 10.02 -5.48
N ASP A 51 -12.17 10.71 -4.38
CA ASP A 51 -11.94 12.15 -4.24
C ASP A 51 -10.45 12.52 -4.33
N LEU A 52 -9.58 11.69 -3.75
CA LEU A 52 -8.13 11.85 -3.89
C LEU A 52 -7.66 11.62 -5.32
N ASN A 53 -8.26 10.67 -6.02
CA ASN A 53 -7.86 10.34 -7.38
C ASN A 53 -8.34 11.38 -8.42
N MET A 54 -9.41 12.12 -8.12
CA MET A 54 -9.90 13.18 -9.01
C MET A 54 -8.80 14.22 -9.27
N GLU A 55 -8.44 14.36 -10.55
CA GLU A 55 -7.42 15.28 -11.07
C GLU A 55 -6.02 15.08 -10.47
N SER A 56 -5.75 13.89 -9.94
CA SER A 56 -4.46 13.58 -9.32
C SER A 56 -3.35 13.37 -10.36
N PRO A 57 -2.13 13.92 -10.16
CA PRO A 57 -0.96 13.59 -10.99
C PRO A 57 -0.41 12.19 -10.68
N TYR A 58 -0.94 11.52 -9.64
CA TYR A 58 -0.53 10.18 -9.25
C TYR A 58 -1.36 9.11 -9.96
N ALA A 59 -0.73 7.98 -10.24
CA ALA A 59 -1.41 6.70 -10.40
C ALA A 59 -1.42 5.99 -9.05
N HIS A 60 -2.26 4.98 -8.88
CA HIS A 60 -2.32 4.26 -7.61
C HIS A 60 -2.64 2.78 -7.78
N TYR A 61 -2.18 2.01 -6.80
CA TYR A 61 -2.68 0.66 -6.52
C TYR A 61 -3.39 0.69 -5.17
N SER A 62 -4.55 0.05 -5.05
CA SER A 62 -5.36 0.10 -3.83
C SER A 62 -6.13 -1.19 -3.63
N LEU A 63 -6.32 -1.55 -2.36
CA LEU A 63 -7.10 -2.71 -1.99
C LEU A 63 -7.99 -2.37 -0.79
N PHE A 64 -9.27 -2.67 -0.97
CA PHE A 64 -10.31 -2.60 0.05
C PHE A 64 -10.30 -3.86 0.91
N ARG A 65 -10.20 -3.70 2.23
CA ARG A 65 -9.92 -4.81 3.16
C ARG A 65 -11.03 -5.85 3.26
N ASP A 66 -12.28 -5.49 2.96
CA ASP A 66 -13.41 -6.43 3.05
C ASP A 66 -13.64 -7.17 1.71
N GLY A 67 -12.86 -6.86 0.67
CA GLY A 67 -13.10 -7.33 -0.68
C GLY A 67 -14.26 -6.61 -1.37
N GLY A 68 -14.47 -6.89 -2.66
CA GLY A 68 -15.59 -6.34 -3.43
C GLY A 68 -15.64 -4.81 -3.55
N GLY A 69 -14.55 -4.10 -3.23
CA GLY A 69 -14.52 -2.64 -3.22
C GLY A 69 -15.14 -1.98 -1.97
N THR A 70 -15.20 -2.70 -0.84
CA THR A 70 -15.86 -2.24 0.40
C THR A 70 -14.94 -2.22 1.62
N GLY A 71 -15.31 -1.43 2.62
CA GLY A 71 -14.49 -1.20 3.82
C GLY A 71 -13.42 -0.13 3.62
N GLU A 72 -12.41 -0.13 4.49
CA GLU A 72 -11.25 0.74 4.35
C GLU A 72 -10.25 0.15 3.34
N ALA A 73 -9.68 1.03 2.54
CA ALA A 73 -8.57 0.74 1.66
C ALA A 73 -7.24 1.24 2.25
N ILE A 74 -6.19 0.53 1.85
CA ILE A 74 -4.84 1.07 1.79
C ILE A 74 -4.46 1.29 0.33
N SER A 75 -3.66 2.32 0.06
CA SER A 75 -3.29 2.74 -1.29
C SER A 75 -1.82 3.09 -1.38
N ILE A 76 -1.17 2.78 -2.50
CA ILE A 76 0.15 3.31 -2.85
C ILE A 76 -0.05 4.20 -4.06
N PHE A 77 0.24 5.49 -3.90
CA PHE A 77 0.21 6.50 -4.95
C PHE A 77 1.63 6.78 -5.44
N TYR A 78 1.83 6.93 -6.74
CA TYR A 78 3.13 7.22 -7.36
C TYR A 78 2.97 8.15 -8.56
N LEU A 79 3.92 9.06 -8.77
CA LEU A 79 3.86 10.05 -9.86
C LEU A 79 3.91 9.39 -11.24
N LYS A 80 2.86 9.60 -12.05
CA LYS A 80 2.75 9.08 -13.43
C LYS A 80 3.88 9.53 -14.34
N SER A 81 4.40 10.74 -14.11
CA SER A 81 5.45 11.34 -14.94
C SER A 81 6.84 10.77 -14.68
N ARG A 82 7.01 9.90 -13.66
CA ARG A 82 8.31 9.40 -13.22
C ARG A 82 8.37 7.88 -13.09
N PHE A 83 7.28 7.23 -12.70
CA PHE A 83 7.32 5.81 -12.39
C PHE A 83 6.45 4.98 -13.32
N ASP A 84 7.05 3.95 -13.91
CA ASP A 84 6.33 2.88 -14.58
C ASP A 84 6.02 1.75 -13.58
N LEU A 85 4.80 1.24 -13.63
CA LEU A 85 4.36 0.11 -12.82
C LEU A 85 4.81 -1.20 -13.47
N LEU A 86 5.74 -1.91 -12.85
CA LEU A 86 6.21 -3.20 -13.35
C LEU A 86 5.34 -4.36 -12.85
N GLU A 87 5.06 -4.37 -11.54
CA GLU A 87 4.32 -5.45 -10.89
C GLU A 87 3.52 -4.89 -9.71
N THR A 88 2.44 -5.57 -9.34
CA THR A 88 1.68 -5.27 -8.12
C THR A 88 1.20 -6.54 -7.46
N GLY A 89 0.83 -6.44 -6.19
CA GLY A 89 0.10 -7.49 -5.54
C GLY A 89 -0.30 -7.11 -4.13
N HIS A 90 -0.99 -8.04 -3.48
CA HIS A 90 -1.48 -7.85 -2.14
C HIS A 90 -1.63 -9.18 -1.42
N PHE A 91 -1.85 -9.10 -0.12
CA PHE A 91 -2.26 -10.21 0.72
C PHE A 91 -2.99 -9.69 1.95
N TRP A 92 -3.91 -10.50 2.47
CA TRP A 92 -4.49 -10.31 3.80
C TRP A 92 -3.49 -10.77 4.87
N LEU A 93 -3.46 -10.04 5.98
CA LEU A 93 -2.63 -10.32 7.15
C LEU A 93 -3.35 -11.34 8.04
N SER A 94 -3.43 -12.55 7.53
CA SER A 94 -4.14 -13.69 8.11
C SER A 94 -3.51 -15.00 7.62
N GLU A 95 -3.98 -16.12 8.13
CA GLU A 95 -3.56 -17.45 7.66
C GLU A 95 -4.09 -17.76 6.24
N THR A 96 -5.14 -17.07 5.78
CA THR A 96 -5.75 -17.21 4.44
C THR A 96 -5.52 -15.95 3.59
N GLU A 97 -4.25 -15.71 3.28
CA GLU A 97 -3.73 -14.48 2.68
C GLU A 97 -4.34 -14.03 1.33
N HIS A 98 -5.04 -14.91 0.61
CA HIS A 98 -5.51 -14.69 -0.77
C HIS A 98 -7.00 -14.36 -0.86
N ILE A 99 -7.71 -14.38 0.27
CA ILE A 99 -9.13 -14.02 0.37
C ILE A 99 -9.34 -13.06 1.54
N PRO A 100 -10.39 -12.22 1.49
CA PRO A 100 -10.78 -11.40 2.63
C PRO A 100 -10.92 -12.22 3.91
N SER A 101 -10.06 -11.92 4.88
CA SER A 101 -9.93 -12.67 6.14
C SER A 101 -9.14 -11.87 7.17
N PHE A 102 -9.17 -12.30 8.42
CA PHE A 102 -8.48 -11.64 9.54
C PHE A 102 -7.77 -12.68 10.40
N TYR A 103 -6.65 -12.29 11.01
CA TYR A 103 -5.97 -13.11 12.01
C TYR A 103 -6.81 -13.22 13.29
N LYS A 104 -6.61 -14.28 14.06
CA LYS A 104 -7.31 -14.48 15.34
C LYS A 104 -7.21 -13.24 16.23
N ASP A 105 -8.35 -12.88 16.83
CA ASP A 105 -8.50 -11.74 17.75
C ASP A 105 -8.26 -10.34 17.12
N ALA A 106 -7.98 -10.24 15.82
CA ALA A 106 -7.97 -8.96 15.12
C ALA A 106 -9.39 -8.40 14.99
N ALA A 107 -9.52 -7.07 15.09
CA ALA A 107 -10.83 -6.42 15.01
C ALA A 107 -11.38 -6.36 13.58
N PHE A 108 -10.49 -6.29 12.58
CA PHE A 108 -10.85 -6.16 11.18
C PHE A 108 -9.89 -6.94 10.28
N PRO A 109 -10.31 -7.33 9.06
CA PRO A 109 -9.38 -7.74 8.02
C PRO A 109 -8.30 -6.68 7.82
N ARG A 110 -7.03 -7.07 7.86
CA ARG A 110 -5.90 -6.17 7.58
C ARG A 110 -5.18 -6.66 6.34
N THR A 111 -4.61 -5.74 5.59
CA THR A 111 -3.99 -6.03 4.30
C THR A 111 -2.59 -5.43 4.21
N CYS A 112 -1.78 -6.01 3.34
CA CYS A 112 -0.60 -5.37 2.81
C CYS A 112 -0.70 -5.37 1.29
N ILE A 113 -0.43 -4.21 0.69
CA ILE A 113 -0.28 -4.06 -0.76
C ILE A 113 1.16 -3.72 -1.08
N TRP A 114 1.58 -4.05 -2.30
CA TRP A 114 2.88 -3.69 -2.80
C TRP A 114 2.86 -3.41 -4.30
N VAL A 115 3.82 -2.60 -4.72
CA VAL A 115 4.10 -2.30 -6.12
C VAL A 115 5.59 -2.43 -6.37
N LYS A 116 5.98 -2.84 -7.58
CA LYS A 116 7.34 -2.72 -8.12
C LYS A 116 7.32 -1.59 -9.14
N LEU A 117 8.08 -0.54 -8.89
CA LEU A 117 8.16 0.63 -9.74
C LEU A 117 9.52 0.70 -10.42
N LEU A 118 9.53 1.11 -11.68
CA LEU A 118 10.72 1.54 -12.40
C LEU A 118 10.80 3.06 -12.36
N ASP A 119 11.87 3.63 -11.82
CA ASP A 119 12.15 5.06 -11.89
C ASP A 119 12.72 5.41 -13.26
N THR A 120 11.94 6.06 -14.11
CA THR A 120 12.34 6.39 -15.49
C THR A 120 13.50 7.39 -15.54
N GLN A 121 13.74 8.13 -14.45
CA GLN A 121 14.86 9.06 -14.36
C GLN A 121 16.19 8.36 -14.07
N THR A 122 16.17 7.20 -13.40
CA THR A 122 17.39 6.52 -12.96
C THR A 122 17.59 5.13 -13.57
N GLY A 123 16.55 4.55 -14.16
CA GLY A 123 16.53 3.17 -14.67
C GLY A 123 16.47 2.10 -13.58
N ASN A 124 16.43 2.48 -12.30
CA ASN A 124 16.38 1.55 -11.18
C ASN A 124 14.95 1.11 -10.89
N SER A 125 14.78 -0.15 -10.48
CA SER A 125 13.50 -0.63 -9.96
C SER A 125 13.55 -0.88 -8.45
N PHE A 126 12.44 -0.64 -7.78
CA PHE A 126 12.31 -0.84 -6.34
C PHE A 126 10.88 -1.26 -5.97
N TYR A 127 10.74 -1.87 -4.79
CA TYR A 127 9.45 -2.23 -4.24
C TYR A 127 9.00 -1.21 -3.20
N VAL A 128 7.69 -0.98 -3.15
CA VAL A 128 7.03 -0.18 -2.12
C VAL A 128 5.94 -1.04 -1.50
N TYR A 129 5.93 -1.12 -0.17
CA TYR A 129 4.93 -1.83 0.61
C TYR A 129 4.14 -0.83 1.43
N ASN A 130 2.82 -1.02 1.50
CA ASN A 130 1.94 -0.28 2.39
C ASN A 130 1.07 -1.27 3.15
N THR A 131 0.81 -0.99 4.42
CA THR A 131 -0.01 -1.82 5.30
C THR A 131 -0.60 -0.97 6.42
N HIS A 132 -1.65 -1.48 7.06
CA HIS A 132 -2.26 -0.89 8.26
C HIS A 132 -2.54 -2.03 9.23
N PHE A 133 -1.75 -2.11 10.31
CA PHE A 133 -1.83 -3.20 11.28
C PHE A 133 -3.06 -3.09 12.18
N ASP A 134 -3.42 -4.19 12.84
CA ASP A 134 -4.53 -4.20 13.78
C ASP A 134 -4.21 -3.42 15.07
N HIS A 135 -5.17 -2.63 15.53
CA HIS A 135 -5.01 -1.79 16.72
C HIS A 135 -5.40 -2.52 18.01
N ILE A 136 -6.12 -3.64 17.93
CA ILE A 136 -6.59 -4.38 19.10
C ILE A 136 -5.60 -5.49 19.47
N SER A 137 -5.36 -6.44 18.58
CA SER A 137 -4.59 -7.65 18.89
C SER A 137 -3.08 -7.47 18.70
N SER A 138 -2.32 -7.61 19.79
CA SER A 138 -0.85 -7.66 19.73
C SER A 138 -0.36 -8.90 19.01
N GLU A 139 -1.03 -10.03 19.17
CA GLU A 139 -0.68 -11.28 18.47
C GLU A 139 -0.85 -11.11 16.95
N ALA A 140 -1.93 -10.46 16.51
CA ALA A 140 -2.14 -10.13 15.11
C ALA A 140 -1.03 -9.23 14.55
N ARG A 141 -0.54 -8.27 15.34
CA ARG A 141 0.60 -7.42 14.93
C ARG A 141 1.90 -8.20 14.81
N THR A 142 2.20 -9.07 15.76
CA THR A 142 3.39 -9.95 15.71
C THR A 142 3.33 -10.86 14.49
N TYR A 143 2.21 -11.57 14.30
CA TYR A 143 1.98 -12.41 13.13
C TYR A 143 2.13 -11.62 11.81
N SER A 144 1.54 -10.43 11.74
CA SER A 144 1.62 -9.57 10.54
C SER A 144 3.06 -9.17 10.22
N ALA A 145 3.86 -8.85 11.23
CA ALA A 145 5.27 -8.51 11.05
C ALA A 145 6.09 -9.70 10.53
N GLU A 146 5.90 -10.88 11.11
CA GLU A 146 6.56 -12.12 10.68
C GLU A 146 6.18 -12.51 9.25
N LEU A 147 4.88 -12.43 8.92
CA LEU A 147 4.38 -12.69 7.58
C LEU A 147 4.98 -11.71 6.57
N LEU A 148 4.97 -10.40 6.88
CA LEU A 148 5.56 -9.39 6.01
C LEU A 148 7.05 -9.63 5.77
N GLN A 149 7.81 -9.95 6.82
CA GLN A 149 9.23 -10.28 6.70
C GLN A 149 9.45 -11.48 5.77
N LYS A 150 8.66 -12.55 5.92
CA LYS A 150 8.71 -13.72 5.02
C LYS A 150 8.45 -13.32 3.56
N LYS A 151 7.42 -12.49 3.31
CA LYS A 151 7.05 -12.03 1.96
C LYS A 151 8.10 -11.12 1.32
N LEU A 152 8.78 -10.30 2.12
CA LEU A 152 9.90 -9.45 1.68
C LEU A 152 11.08 -10.31 1.25
N THR A 153 11.51 -11.25 2.10
CA THR A 153 12.65 -12.13 1.82
C THR A 153 12.44 -12.92 0.53
N THR A 154 11.25 -13.51 0.33
CA THR A 154 10.94 -14.28 -0.89
C THR A 154 11.04 -13.42 -2.17
N ARG A 155 10.70 -12.13 -2.13
CA ARG A 155 10.73 -11.25 -3.31
C ARG A 155 12.11 -10.65 -3.56
N CYS A 156 12.90 -10.42 -2.50
CA CYS A 156 14.29 -9.99 -2.66
C CYS A 156 15.15 -11.09 -3.28
N THR A 157 14.98 -12.36 -2.89
CA THR A 157 15.78 -13.47 -3.44
C THR A 157 15.43 -13.82 -4.88
N ALA A 158 14.16 -13.66 -5.30
CA ALA A 158 13.73 -13.92 -6.67
C ALA A 158 14.41 -13.01 -7.73
N ASN A 159 14.88 -11.82 -7.33
CA ASN A 159 15.57 -10.88 -8.23
C ASN A 159 17.11 -11.09 -8.28
N PHE A 160 17.67 -12.02 -7.49
CA PHE A 160 19.10 -12.36 -7.50
C PHE A 160 19.44 -13.60 -8.34
N ALA A 161 18.49 -14.14 -9.11
CA ALA A 161 18.75 -15.25 -10.02
C ALA A 161 19.35 -14.77 -11.36
N TRP A 162 20.57 -14.22 -11.30
CA TRP A 162 21.44 -14.08 -12.48
C TRP A 162 22.59 -15.09 -12.39
N GLY A 163 22.56 -16.10 -13.26
CA GLY A 163 23.77 -16.63 -13.90
C GLY A 163 24.73 -17.53 -13.11
N LEU A 164 24.25 -18.62 -12.50
CA LEU A 164 25.12 -19.78 -12.25
C LEU A 164 24.61 -20.97 -13.07
N GLN A 165 24.94 -20.98 -14.36
CA GLN A 165 25.03 -22.23 -15.11
C GLN A 165 26.29 -22.95 -14.64
N PHE A 166 26.13 -23.95 -13.78
CA PHE A 166 27.16 -24.98 -13.62
C PHE A 166 27.14 -25.86 -14.87
N HIS A 167 28.05 -25.58 -15.80
CA HIS A 167 28.45 -26.59 -16.78
C HIS A 167 29.34 -27.60 -16.06
N THR A 168 28.78 -28.74 -15.68
CA THR A 168 29.60 -29.93 -15.42
C THR A 168 29.67 -30.72 -16.72
N SER A 169 30.77 -30.54 -17.45
CA SER A 169 31.16 -31.48 -18.49
C SER A 169 31.64 -32.75 -17.82
N VAL A 170 31.02 -33.88 -18.18
CA VAL A 170 31.63 -35.20 -18.11
C VAL A 170 31.76 -35.71 -19.53
#